data_AF-A0A9J7HLV3-F1
#
_entry.id   AF-A0A9J7HLV3-F1
#
_cell.length_a   1.000
_cell.length_b   1.000
_cell.length_c   1.000
_cell.angle_alpha   90.00
_cell.angle_beta   90.00
_cell.angle_gamma   90.00
#
_symmetry.space_group_name_H-M   'P 1'
#
loop_
_entity.id
_entity.type
_entity.pdbx_description
1 polymer ?
#
loop_
_entity_poly.entity_id
_entity_poly.type
_entity_poly.pdbx_seq_one_letter_code
_entity_poly.pdbx_strand_id
1 'polypeptide(L)'
;MYISHRAPAKMAAKFRRLLPLVALPGSASLGAVYAAEAVKKEETDCGCGKKKKTVGISELPIYDQPTDLEQYTYIEEDVGFLRQHVSKVRQAVWTGLDKMEGTRVYVVDKYRIAEKKTTDGLEYVQSEEGFFPRLGVITLSGLTGLVLGARGGLIKKAVYSTTLAGAAAFLCYPNLYTSVTNYSVSCY
;
A
#
# COMPACT_ATOMS: atom_id res chain seq x y z
N MET A 1 56.08 9.87 -17.02
CA MET A 1 55.98 8.57 -17.73
C MET A 1 54.52 8.16 -17.74
N TYR A 2 53.84 8.30 -18.88
CA TYR A 2 52.45 7.89 -19.07
C TYR A 2 52.42 6.37 -19.31
N ILE A 3 51.75 5.61 -18.45
CA ILE A 3 51.41 4.20 -18.74
C ILE A 3 49.89 4.09 -18.80
N SER A 4 49.41 4.10 -20.03
CA SER A 4 48.04 3.86 -20.45
C SER A 4 47.70 2.39 -20.23
N HIS A 5 46.93 2.07 -19.19
CA HIS A 5 46.30 0.75 -19.07
C HIS A 5 44.89 0.80 -19.66
N ARG A 6 44.83 0.52 -20.96
CA ARG A 6 43.62 0.23 -21.73
C ARG A 6 43.06 -1.12 -21.25
N ALA A 7 42.04 -1.10 -20.40
CA ALA A 7 41.33 -2.31 -20.00
C ALA A 7 40.60 -2.94 -21.20
N PRO A 8 40.62 -4.28 -21.36
CA PRO A 8 40.06 -4.94 -22.54
C PRO A 8 38.53 -4.95 -22.50
N ALA A 9 37.93 -4.28 -23.48
CA ALA A 9 36.49 -4.16 -23.75
C ALA A 9 35.75 -5.49 -24.06
N LYS A 10 36.35 -6.65 -23.78
CA LYS A 10 35.83 -7.98 -24.16
C LYS A 10 35.03 -8.69 -23.06
N MET A 11 35.05 -8.19 -21.82
CA MET A 11 34.26 -8.74 -20.70
C MET A 11 32.80 -8.25 -20.67
N ALA A 12 32.47 -7.15 -21.35
CA ALA A 12 31.13 -6.57 -21.35
C ALA A 12 30.12 -7.35 -22.23
N ALA A 13 30.60 -8.07 -23.25
CA ALA A 13 29.73 -8.81 -24.18
C ALA A 13 29.22 -10.13 -23.59
N LYS A 14 29.93 -10.73 -22.62
CA LYS A 14 29.59 -12.04 -22.05
C LYS A 14 28.48 -11.95 -21.00
N PHE A 15 28.41 -10.85 -20.26
CA PHE A 15 27.39 -10.63 -19.24
C PHE A 15 25.98 -10.37 -19.83
N ARG A 16 25.90 -9.86 -21.08
CA ARG A 16 24.64 -9.70 -21.82
C ARG A 16 23.95 -11.02 -22.17
N ARG A 17 24.72 -12.13 -22.25
CA ARG A 17 24.18 -13.46 -22.57
C ARG A 17 23.63 -14.23 -21.37
N LEU A 18 23.90 -13.77 -20.15
CA LEU A 18 23.39 -14.41 -18.91
C LEU A 18 22.09 -13.76 -18.40
N LEU A 19 21.54 -12.79 -19.13
CA LEU A 19 20.32 -12.06 -18.79
C LEU A 19 18.99 -12.62 -19.34
N PRO A 20 18.83 -13.86 -19.87
CA PRO A 20 17.50 -14.40 -20.15
C PRO A 20 17.09 -15.38 -19.04
N LEU A 21 16.91 -14.90 -17.81
CA LEU A 21 16.19 -15.68 -16.77
C LEU A 21 15.31 -14.82 -15.84
N VAL A 22 14.93 -13.63 -16.29
CA VAL A 22 13.84 -12.83 -15.71
C VAL A 22 12.88 -12.42 -16.83
N ALA A 23 12.52 -13.39 -17.67
CA ALA A 23 11.42 -13.27 -18.60
C ALA A 23 10.20 -13.97 -17.99
N LEU A 24 9.65 -13.38 -16.93
CA LEU A 24 8.25 -13.60 -16.60
C LEU A 24 7.44 -12.70 -17.55
N PRO A 25 6.56 -13.27 -18.40
CA PRO A 25 5.68 -12.48 -19.24
C PRO A 25 4.62 -11.85 -18.33
N GLY A 26 4.76 -10.55 -18.08
CA GLY A 26 3.91 -9.80 -17.16
C GLY A 26 3.99 -8.32 -17.44
N SER A 27 3.73 -7.94 -18.69
CA SER A 27 3.32 -6.58 -19.03
C SER A 27 2.09 -6.20 -18.21
N ALA A 28 2.11 -4.97 -17.68
CA ALA A 28 1.03 -4.26 -16.97
C ALA A 28 0.88 -4.50 -15.45
N SER A 29 1.88 -4.07 -14.67
CA SER A 29 1.65 -3.44 -13.34
C SER A 29 2.90 -2.85 -12.66
N LEU A 30 4.01 -2.56 -13.36
CA LEU A 30 5.18 -1.89 -12.74
C LEU A 30 4.97 -0.40 -12.43
N GLY A 31 3.79 0.16 -12.71
CA GLY A 31 3.39 1.50 -12.26
C GLY A 31 2.80 1.53 -10.84
N ALA A 32 2.49 0.38 -10.23
CA ALA A 32 1.83 0.34 -8.92
C ALA A 32 2.82 0.33 -7.73
N VAL A 33 4.10 0.01 -7.97
CA VAL A 33 5.11 -0.07 -6.89
C VAL A 33 5.62 1.31 -6.49
N TYR A 34 5.64 2.29 -7.41
CA TYR A 34 6.07 3.66 -7.12
C TYR A 34 5.03 4.51 -6.37
N ALA A 35 3.84 3.97 -6.07
CA ALA A 35 2.76 4.67 -5.37
C ALA A 35 2.54 4.19 -3.92
N ALA A 36 3.37 3.26 -3.42
CA ALA A 36 3.20 2.68 -2.08
C ALA A 36 3.78 3.52 -0.93
N GLU A 37 4.54 4.59 -1.22
CA GLU A 37 5.10 5.48 -0.20
C GLU A 37 4.30 6.79 -0.09
N ALA A 38 2.98 6.71 0.05
CA ALA A 38 2.16 7.88 0.38
C ALA A 38 0.80 7.47 0.97
N VAL A 39 0.80 6.68 2.05
CA VAL A 39 -0.42 6.45 2.82
C VAL A 39 -0.11 6.57 4.31
N LYS A 40 0.16 7.79 4.77
CA LYS A 40 -0.14 8.17 6.14
C LYS A 40 -1.65 8.40 6.21
N LYS A 41 -2.39 7.50 6.85
CA LYS A 41 -3.80 7.74 7.18
C LYS A 41 -3.86 8.54 8.48
N GLU A 42 -4.39 9.75 8.36
CA GLU A 42 -4.91 10.56 9.46
C GLU A 42 -6.31 10.02 9.81
N GLU A 43 -6.57 9.73 11.08
CA GLU A 43 -7.88 9.29 11.57
C GLU A 43 -8.44 10.39 12.48
N THR A 44 -9.50 11.05 12.00
CA THR A 44 -10.32 12.02 12.74
C THR A 44 -11.56 11.29 13.27
N ASP A 45 -11.57 11.01 14.57
CA ASP A 45 -12.75 10.53 15.31
C ASP A 45 -13.59 11.74 15.77
N CYS A 46 -14.87 11.76 15.39
CA CYS A 46 -15.83 12.75 15.83
C CYS A 46 -17.14 12.06 16.23
N GLY A 47 -17.56 12.24 17.48
CA GLY A 47 -18.98 12.46 17.75
C GLY A 47 -19.63 11.78 18.95
N CYS A 48 -19.32 12.28 20.15
CA CYS A 48 -20.23 12.60 21.26
C CYS A 48 -21.49 11.72 21.46
N GLY A 49 -21.40 10.76 22.39
CA GLY A 49 -22.53 10.00 22.91
C GLY A 49 -23.47 10.85 23.76
N LYS A 50 -24.59 11.30 23.19
CA LYS A 50 -25.72 11.83 23.96
C LYS A 50 -26.58 10.67 24.48
N LYS A 51 -26.62 10.51 25.82
CA LYS A 51 -27.52 9.57 26.50
C LYS A 51 -28.97 9.98 26.22
N LYS A 52 -29.71 9.14 25.51
CA LYS A 52 -31.16 9.31 25.27
C LYS A 52 -31.91 8.81 26.51
N LYS A 53 -32.82 9.64 27.05
CA LYS A 53 -33.79 9.21 28.07
C LYS A 53 -34.66 8.10 27.48
N THR A 54 -34.67 6.93 28.11
CA THR A 54 -35.50 5.79 27.71
C THR A 54 -36.94 6.05 28.16
N VAL A 55 -37.82 6.31 27.20
CA VAL A 55 -39.27 6.24 27.39
C VAL A 55 -39.66 4.76 27.28
N GLY A 56 -40.52 4.28 28.19
CA GLY A 56 -41.01 2.91 28.14
C GLY A 56 -41.85 2.66 26.88
N ILE A 57 -41.75 1.46 26.30
CA ILE A 57 -42.50 1.07 25.08
C ILE A 57 -44.00 1.32 25.20
N SER A 58 -44.54 1.27 26.43
CA SER A 58 -45.96 1.48 26.74
C SER A 58 -46.38 2.95 26.87
N GLU A 59 -45.45 3.90 26.88
CA GLU A 59 -45.72 5.35 27.00
C GLU A 59 -45.59 6.10 25.67
N LEU A 60 -45.19 5.41 24.60
CA LEU A 60 -45.36 5.95 23.26
C LEU A 60 -46.84 5.73 22.88
N PRO A 61 -47.58 6.76 22.43
CA PRO A 61 -48.86 6.52 21.77
C PRO A 61 -48.57 5.69 20.53
N ILE A 62 -48.69 4.36 20.67
CA ILE A 62 -48.79 3.46 19.54
C ILE A 62 -50.08 3.89 18.88
N TYR A 63 -49.96 4.60 17.77
CA TYR A 63 -51.02 5.15 16.94
C TYR A 63 -52.38 4.56 17.30
N ASP A 64 -53.31 5.39 17.80
CA ASP A 64 -54.69 4.98 18.08
C ASP A 64 -55.18 4.14 16.90
N GLN A 65 -55.23 2.82 17.08
CA GLN A 65 -55.72 1.93 16.04
C GLN A 65 -57.22 2.19 15.98
N PRO A 66 -57.74 2.78 14.88
CA PRO A 66 -59.17 3.00 14.77
C PRO A 66 -59.87 1.64 14.91
N THR A 67 -60.91 1.62 15.74
CA THR A 67 -61.66 0.41 16.11
C THR A 67 -62.48 -0.16 14.95
N ASP A 68 -62.46 0.49 13.80
CA ASP A 68 -62.95 -0.06 12.53
C ASP A 68 -61.80 -0.75 11.79
N LEU A 69 -61.68 -2.05 12.04
CA LEU A 69 -60.83 -2.97 11.27
C LEU A 69 -61.41 -3.17 9.85
N GLU A 70 -61.49 -2.10 9.08
CA GLU A 70 -61.58 -2.22 7.62
C GLU A 70 -60.34 -3.02 7.19
N GLN A 71 -60.55 -4.17 6.57
CA GLN A 71 -59.49 -5.06 6.09
C GLN A 71 -58.63 -4.31 5.08
N TYR A 72 -57.55 -3.69 5.56
CA TYR A 72 -56.54 -3.08 4.71
C TYR A 72 -55.88 -4.20 3.93
N THR A 73 -56.24 -4.30 2.64
CA THR A 73 -55.51 -5.18 1.73
C THR A 73 -54.28 -4.39 1.32
N TYR A 74 -53.10 -4.84 1.73
CA TYR A 74 -51.85 -4.26 1.25
C TYR A 74 -51.78 -4.49 -0.26
N ILE A 75 -52.09 -3.44 -1.02
CA ILE A 75 -51.91 -3.44 -2.48
C ILE A 75 -50.43 -3.16 -2.68
N GLU A 76 -49.69 -4.16 -3.12
CA GLU A 76 -48.29 -4.04 -3.45
C GLU A 76 -48.17 -3.07 -4.64
N GLU A 77 -47.84 -1.80 -4.35
CA GLU A 77 -47.62 -0.79 -5.40
C GLU A 77 -46.55 -1.32 -6.35
N ASP A 78 -46.88 -1.39 -7.65
CA ASP A 78 -45.93 -1.83 -8.67
C ASP A 78 -44.71 -0.91 -8.61
N VAL A 79 -43.62 -1.43 -8.06
CA VAL A 79 -42.43 -0.66 -7.74
C VAL A 79 -41.85 -0.13 -9.05
N GLY A 80 -41.97 1.18 -9.26
CA GLY A 80 -41.50 1.82 -10.48
C GLY A 80 -40.04 1.48 -10.80
N PHE A 81 -39.70 1.48 -12.09
CA PHE A 81 -38.41 1.05 -12.63
C PHE A 81 -37.20 1.60 -11.86
N LEU A 82 -37.21 2.89 -11.51
CA LEU A 82 -36.14 3.54 -10.76
C LEU A 82 -35.95 2.97 -9.35
N ARG A 83 -37.06 2.69 -8.64
CA ARG A 83 -37.02 2.18 -7.26
C ARG A 83 -36.44 0.77 -7.21
N GLN A 84 -36.74 -0.06 -8.22
CA GLN A 84 -36.13 -1.37 -8.39
C GLN A 84 -34.62 -1.30 -8.64
N HIS A 85 -34.18 -0.40 -9.52
CA HIS A 85 -32.75 -0.25 -9.85
C HIS A 85 -31.95 0.26 -8.67
N VAL A 86 -32.44 1.29 -7.97
CA VAL A 86 -31.79 1.79 -6.75
C VAL A 86 -31.72 0.70 -5.68
N SER A 87 -32.78 -0.11 -5.55
CA SER A 87 -32.79 -1.26 -4.63
C SER A 87 -31.75 -2.31 -5.00
N LYS A 88 -31.66 -2.69 -6.28
CA LYS A 88 -30.67 -3.66 -6.78
C LYS A 88 -29.24 -3.15 -6.60
N VAL A 89 -28.98 -1.88 -6.91
CA VAL A 89 -27.67 -1.27 -6.70
C VAL A 89 -27.32 -1.27 -5.22
N ARG A 90 -28.23 -0.86 -4.35
CA ARG A 90 -28.02 -0.88 -2.89
C ARG A 90 -27.69 -2.28 -2.38
N GLN A 91 -28.46 -3.29 -2.78
CA GLN A 91 -28.21 -4.68 -2.40
C GLN A 91 -26.87 -5.19 -2.95
N ALA A 92 -26.51 -4.83 -4.18
CA ALA A 92 -25.22 -5.18 -4.77
C ALA A 92 -24.05 -4.54 -4.00
N VAL A 93 -24.20 -3.28 -3.56
CA VAL A 93 -23.17 -2.62 -2.74
C VAL A 93 -23.02 -3.32 -1.39
N TRP A 94 -24.11 -3.55 -0.65
CA TRP A 94 -24.03 -4.21 0.67
C TRP A 94 -23.46 -5.62 0.58
N THR A 95 -23.96 -6.44 -0.36
CA THR A 95 -23.43 -7.80 -0.58
C THR A 95 -21.98 -7.79 -1.07
N GLY A 96 -21.54 -6.74 -1.78
CA GLY A 96 -20.15 -6.54 -2.15
C GLY A 96 -19.27 -6.22 -0.94
N LEU A 97 -19.72 -5.29 -0.08
CA LEU A 97 -19.01 -4.91 1.14
C LEU A 97 -18.89 -6.07 2.13
N ASP A 98 -19.96 -6.83 2.37
CA ASP A 98 -19.97 -7.98 3.28
C ASP A 98 -18.99 -9.07 2.82
N LYS A 99 -18.92 -9.32 1.51
CA LYS A 99 -17.95 -10.27 0.94
C LYS A 99 -16.49 -9.84 1.12
N MET A 100 -16.23 -8.55 1.29
CA MET A 100 -14.89 -7.99 1.46
C MET A 100 -14.45 -7.92 2.93
N GLU A 101 -15.35 -8.12 3.90
CA GLU A 101 -15.00 -8.00 5.32
C GLU A 101 -13.99 -9.07 5.76
N GLY A 102 -14.17 -10.31 5.33
CA GLY A 102 -13.25 -11.42 5.65
C GLY A 102 -11.85 -11.24 5.06
N THR A 103 -11.73 -10.66 3.86
CA THR A 103 -10.43 -10.38 3.25
C THR A 103 -9.76 -9.17 3.88
N ARG A 104 -10.51 -8.17 4.33
CA ARG A 104 -9.98 -7.02 5.06
C ARG A 104 -9.25 -7.45 6.33
N VAL A 105 -9.87 -8.28 7.16
CA VAL A 105 -9.25 -8.76 8.41
C VAL A 105 -7.98 -9.56 8.12
N TYR A 106 -8.02 -10.44 7.11
CA TYR A 106 -6.85 -11.21 6.69
C TYR A 106 -5.70 -10.31 6.21
N VAL A 107 -5.98 -9.33 5.34
CA VAL A 107 -4.99 -8.40 4.81
C VAL A 107 -4.38 -7.56 5.94
N VAL A 108 -5.19 -7.06 6.86
CA VAL A 108 -4.73 -6.26 8.01
C VAL A 108 -3.84 -7.09 8.92
N ASP A 109 -4.20 -8.34 9.23
CA ASP A 109 -3.36 -9.17 10.09
C ASP A 109 -2.05 -9.56 9.40
N LYS A 110 -2.08 -9.90 8.11
CA LYS A 110 -0.86 -10.15 7.32
C LYS A 110 0.03 -8.91 7.24
N TYR A 111 -0.56 -7.73 7.07
CA TYR A 111 0.18 -6.47 7.08
C TYR A 111 0.87 -6.25 8.43
N ARG A 112 0.15 -6.42 9.54
CA ARG A 112 0.70 -6.28 10.89
C ARG A 112 1.82 -7.28 11.18
N ILE A 113 1.70 -8.52 10.70
CA ILE A 113 2.76 -9.53 10.81
C ILE A 113 3.97 -9.14 9.96
N ALA A 114 3.74 -8.65 8.73
CA ALA A 114 4.81 -8.22 7.83
C ALA A 114 5.55 -7.01 8.39
N GLU A 115 4.84 -6.03 8.94
CA GLU A 115 5.40 -4.86 9.61
C GLU A 115 6.34 -5.29 10.74
N LYS A 116 5.85 -6.09 11.69
CA LYS A 116 6.67 -6.62 12.80
C LYS A 116 7.91 -7.38 12.31
N LYS A 117 7.74 -8.27 11.33
CA LYS A 117 8.89 -9.03 10.79
C LYS A 117 9.91 -8.14 10.07
N THR A 118 9.43 -7.06 9.44
CA THR A 118 10.30 -6.11 8.74
C THR A 118 11.06 -5.24 9.74
N THR A 119 10.41 -4.79 10.83
CA THR A 119 11.08 -4.04 11.89
C THR A 119 12.16 -4.87 12.56
N ASP A 120 11.86 -6.14 12.88
CA ASP A 120 12.83 -7.06 13.49
C ASP A 120 14.02 -7.34 12.55
N GLY A 121 13.74 -7.52 11.25
CA GLY A 121 14.79 -7.73 10.24
C GLY A 121 15.63 -6.48 9.97
N LEU A 122 15.03 -5.28 10.02
CA LEU A 122 15.75 -4.02 9.90
C LEU A 122 16.64 -3.77 11.11
N GLU A 123 16.14 -4.07 12.32
CA GLU A 123 16.94 -3.99 13.54
C GLU A 123 18.15 -4.91 13.44
N TYR A 124 17.98 -6.17 13.00
CA TYR A 124 19.09 -7.10 12.77
C TYR A 124 20.15 -6.58 11.78
N VAL A 125 19.73 -6.02 10.64
CA VAL A 125 20.65 -5.43 9.63
C VAL A 125 21.37 -4.19 10.17
N GLN A 126 20.76 -3.47 11.10
CA GLN A 126 21.32 -2.26 11.70
C GLN A 126 22.19 -2.56 12.93
N SER A 127 21.85 -3.58 13.73
CA SER A 127 22.45 -3.91 15.02
C SER A 127 23.68 -4.81 14.92
N GLU A 128 23.87 -5.57 13.84
CA GLU A 128 25.08 -6.38 13.66
C GLU A 128 26.24 -5.56 13.07
N GLU A 129 27.42 -5.74 13.67
CA GLU A 129 28.70 -5.03 13.46
C GLU A 129 29.35 -5.28 12.08
N GLY A 130 28.55 -5.50 11.04
CA GLY A 130 29.01 -5.87 9.71
C GLY A 130 28.85 -4.76 8.69
N PHE A 131 29.97 -4.35 8.08
CA PHE A 131 29.97 -3.70 6.76
C PHE A 131 29.31 -4.58 5.69
N PHE A 132 29.38 -5.91 5.85
CA PHE A 132 28.92 -6.92 4.90
C PHE A 132 27.40 -6.90 4.61
N PRO A 133 26.48 -6.97 5.60
CA PRO A 133 25.03 -6.92 5.32
C PRO A 133 24.61 -5.59 4.71
N ARG A 134 25.15 -4.46 5.21
CA ARG A 134 24.83 -3.12 4.69
C ARG A 134 25.28 -2.96 3.24
N LEU A 135 26.50 -3.36 2.92
CA LEU A 135 26.98 -3.40 1.55
C LEU A 135 26.20 -4.40 0.69
N GLY A 136 25.83 -5.56 1.23
CA GLY A 136 25.07 -6.57 0.50
C GLY A 136 23.76 -6.01 -0.04
N VAL A 137 23.00 -5.30 0.80
CA VAL A 137 21.73 -4.67 0.41
C VAL A 137 21.97 -3.52 -0.59
N ILE A 138 22.96 -2.66 -0.37
CA ILE A 138 23.27 -1.52 -1.27
C ILE A 138 23.74 -2.01 -2.65
N THR A 139 24.60 -3.04 -2.69
CA THR A 139 25.12 -3.58 -3.95
C THR A 139 24.05 -4.36 -4.72
N LEU A 140 23.22 -5.14 -4.02
CA LEU A 140 22.10 -5.86 -4.65
C LEU A 140 21.06 -4.90 -5.22
N SER A 141 20.71 -3.84 -4.50
CA SER A 141 19.79 -2.80 -5.00
C SER A 141 20.38 -2.02 -6.19
N GLY A 142 21.67 -1.67 -6.14
CA GLY A 142 22.36 -1.03 -7.27
C GLY A 142 22.41 -1.92 -8.51
N LEU A 143 22.73 -3.22 -8.35
CA LEU A 143 22.74 -4.18 -9.45
C LEU A 143 21.32 -4.38 -10.01
N THR A 144 20.31 -4.42 -9.14
CA THR A 144 18.90 -4.50 -9.54
C THR A 144 18.50 -3.27 -10.35
N GLY A 145 18.90 -2.06 -9.94
CA GLY A 145 18.69 -0.82 -10.69
C GLY A 145 19.38 -0.83 -12.06
N LEU A 146 20.58 -1.40 -12.15
CA LEU A 146 21.31 -1.55 -13.42
C LEU A 146 20.65 -2.57 -14.36
N VAL A 147 20.10 -3.67 -13.82
CA VAL A 147 19.36 -4.68 -14.57
C VAL A 147 18.04 -4.11 -15.08
N LEU A 148 17.29 -3.38 -14.25
CA LEU A 148 16.06 -2.69 -14.65
C LEU A 148 16.34 -1.60 -15.69
N GLY A 149 17.44 -0.87 -15.55
CA GLY A 149 17.92 0.11 -16.51
C GLY A 149 18.55 -0.49 -17.78
N ALA A 150 18.71 -1.82 -17.87
CA ALA A 150 19.52 -2.47 -18.91
C ALA A 150 19.03 -2.18 -20.34
N ARG A 151 17.71 -1.98 -20.51
CA ARG A 151 17.04 -1.66 -21.78
C ARG A 151 17.15 -0.18 -22.19
N GLY A 152 17.71 0.67 -21.32
CA GLY A 152 17.91 2.10 -21.56
C GLY A 152 19.36 2.48 -21.92
N GLY A 153 19.56 3.78 -22.20
CA GLY A 153 20.89 4.39 -22.34
C GLY A 153 21.64 4.53 -21.01
N LEU A 154 22.90 4.95 -21.06
CA LEU A 154 23.79 5.04 -19.89
C LEU A 154 23.24 5.95 -18.78
N ILE A 155 22.61 7.07 -19.15
CA ILE A 155 21.99 8.00 -18.18
C ILE A 155 20.87 7.30 -17.41
N LYS A 156 20.00 6.56 -18.09
CA LYS A 156 18.91 5.82 -17.44
C LYS A 156 19.50 4.80 -16.45
N LYS A 157 20.53 4.05 -16.86
CA LYS A 157 21.19 3.08 -15.98
C LYS A 157 21.79 3.72 -14.73
N ALA A 158 22.47 4.87 -14.90
CA ALA A 158 23.03 5.60 -13.77
C ALA A 158 21.92 6.06 -12.83
N VAL A 159 20.87 6.69 -13.34
CA VAL A 159 19.74 7.17 -12.52
C VAL A 159 19.06 6.02 -11.78
N TYR A 160 18.71 4.92 -12.45
CA TYR A 160 18.06 3.77 -11.78
C TYR A 160 18.96 3.11 -10.73
N SER A 161 20.26 3.01 -10.99
CA SER A 161 21.20 2.45 -10.02
C SER A 161 21.39 3.38 -8.83
N THR A 162 21.54 4.69 -9.04
CA THR A 162 21.77 5.65 -7.96
C THR A 162 20.53 5.86 -7.11
N THR A 163 19.33 5.85 -7.70
CA THR A 163 18.09 5.97 -6.93
C THR A 163 17.84 4.75 -6.05
N LEU A 164 17.97 3.53 -6.59
CA LEU A 164 17.78 2.31 -5.79
C LEU A 164 18.85 2.15 -4.71
N ALA A 165 20.12 2.36 -5.05
CA ALA A 165 21.21 2.30 -4.07
C ALA A 165 21.08 3.41 -3.01
N GLY A 166 20.65 4.61 -3.41
CA GLY A 166 20.41 5.74 -2.51
C GLY A 166 19.26 5.48 -1.54
N ALA A 167 18.15 4.93 -2.02
CA ALA A 167 17.03 4.51 -1.17
C ALA A 167 17.44 3.40 -0.18
N ALA A 168 18.20 2.40 -0.65
CA ALA A 168 18.72 1.35 0.23
C ALA A 168 19.69 1.90 1.29
N ALA A 169 20.59 2.81 0.90
CA ALA A 169 21.51 3.46 1.82
C ALA A 169 20.77 4.33 2.86
N PHE A 170 19.75 5.05 2.42
CA PHE A 170 18.90 5.85 3.30
C PHE A 170 18.21 4.99 4.37
N LEU A 171 17.61 3.87 3.98
CA LEU A 171 16.96 2.94 4.90
C LEU A 171 17.97 2.29 5.86
N CYS A 172 19.19 2.05 5.40
CA CYS A 172 20.26 1.45 6.19
C CYS A 172 20.96 2.45 7.15
N TYR A 173 20.84 3.76 6.90
CA TYR A 173 21.48 4.83 7.67
C TYR A 173 20.49 5.96 8.05
N PRO A 174 19.46 5.65 8.86
CA PRO A 174 18.39 6.61 9.18
C PRO A 174 18.88 7.82 10.01
N ASN A 175 19.96 7.68 10.79
CA ASN A 175 20.48 8.75 11.66
C ASN A 175 20.94 9.99 10.87
N LEU A 176 21.45 9.79 9.64
CA LEU A 176 21.93 10.87 8.78
C LEU A 176 20.77 11.70 8.20
N TYR A 177 19.61 11.08 8.00
CA TYR A 177 18.45 11.75 7.41
C TYR A 177 17.48 12.31 8.45
N THR A 178 17.23 11.57 9.53
CA THR A 178 16.30 11.97 10.59
C THR A 178 16.69 13.31 11.23
N SER A 179 17.97 13.60 11.38
CA SER A 179 18.44 14.92 11.84
C SER A 179 18.01 16.04 10.89
N VAL A 180 18.23 15.88 9.59
CA VAL A 180 17.86 16.87 8.56
C VAL A 180 16.36 17.08 8.49
N THR A 181 15.56 16.01 8.57
CA THR A 181 14.09 16.15 8.51
C THR A 181 13.50 16.83 9.73
N ASN A 182 14.00 16.52 10.93
CA ASN A 182 13.53 17.17 12.15
C ASN A 182 13.76 18.68 12.11
N TYR A 183 14.89 19.17 11.56
CA TYR A 183 15.09 20.60 11.34
C TYR A 183 14.10 21.20 10.33
N SER A 184 13.73 20.47 9.28
CA SER A 184 12.78 20.96 8.27
C SER A 184 11.32 21.00 8.76
N VAL A 185 10.92 20.08 9.65
CA VAL A 185 9.58 20.04 10.26
C VAL A 185 9.44 21.06 11.39
N SER A 186 10.52 21.34 12.12
CA SER A 186 10.50 22.34 13.20
C SER A 186 10.45 23.80 12.72
N CYS A 187 10.71 24.04 11.43
CA CYS A 187 10.65 25.36 10.80
C CYS A 187 9.31 25.63 10.08
N TYR A 188 8.37 24.70 10.12
CA TYR A 188 7.00 24.83 9.63
C TYR A 188 6.02 24.84 10.82
#